data_AF-A0A1I8AMJ5-F1
#
_entry.id   AF-A0A1I8AMJ5-F1
#
_cell.length_a   1.000
_cell.length_b   1.000
_cell.length_c   1.000
_cell.angle_alpha   90.00
_cell.angle_beta   90.00
_cell.angle_gamma   90.00
#
_symmetry.space_group_name_H-M   'P 1'
#
loop_
_entity.id
_entity.type
_entity.pdbx_description
1 polymer ?
#
loop_
_entity_poly.entity_id
_entity_poly.type
_entity_poly.pdbx_seq_one_letter_code
_entity_poly.pdbx_strand_id
1 'polypeptide(L)'
;KFREAGDDLVVVLSAMSGETNRLIELARQISDQPVPRELDVIVSTGEQIDDQKIRADLKAGRVVVVAGFQGVDEHGSITTLGRGGSDTTGVALAAALKADECQIYTDVDGVYTTDPRVVSQAQRLDKITFEEMLEMASLGSKVL
;
A
#
# COMPACT_ATOMS: atom_id res chain seq x y z
N LYS A 1 -12.38 -4.79 12.59
CA LYS A 1 -11.22 -4.59 13.49
C LYS A 1 -10.76 -3.14 13.57
N PHE A 2 -10.01 -2.58 12.60
CA PHE A 2 -9.45 -1.21 12.71
C PHE A 2 -10.53 -0.12 12.76
N ARG A 3 -11.53 -0.19 11.89
CA ARG A 3 -12.66 0.76 11.93
C ARG A 3 -13.48 0.70 13.22
N GLU A 4 -13.62 -0.49 13.81
CA GLU A 4 -14.29 -0.68 15.10
C GLU A 4 -13.46 -0.14 16.26
N ALA A 5 -12.13 -0.06 16.10
CA ALA A 5 -11.22 0.56 17.05
C ALA A 5 -11.19 2.10 16.94
N GLY A 6 -11.81 2.67 15.89
CA GLY A 6 -11.87 4.11 15.66
C GLY A 6 -10.72 4.66 14.81
N ASP A 7 -9.96 3.79 14.15
CA ASP A 7 -8.83 4.19 13.31
C ASP A 7 -9.30 4.81 11.99
N ASP A 8 -8.54 5.80 11.50
CA ASP A 8 -8.65 6.34 10.14
C ASP A 8 -8.00 5.36 9.15
N LEU A 9 -8.75 4.90 8.14
CA LEU A 9 -8.26 3.89 7.18
C LEU A 9 -8.10 4.44 5.77
N VAL A 10 -6.90 4.21 5.22
CA VAL A 10 -6.61 4.28 3.80
C VAL A 10 -6.22 2.90 3.31
N VAL A 11 -6.88 2.42 2.26
CA VAL A 11 -6.62 1.12 1.65
C VAL A 11 -6.03 1.35 0.27
N VAL A 12 -4.79 0.89 0.06
CA VAL A 12 -4.14 0.89 -1.24
C VAL A 12 -4.26 -0.48 -1.87
N LEU A 13 -4.76 -0.52 -3.10
CA LEU A 13 -5.07 -1.77 -3.78
C LEU A 13 -4.16 -1.95 -4.99
N SER A 14 -3.59 -3.15 -5.10
CA SER A 14 -2.90 -3.57 -6.31
C SER A 14 -3.91 -3.77 -7.43
N ALA A 15 -3.98 -2.79 -8.33
CA ALA A 15 -4.77 -2.92 -9.55
C ALA A 15 -4.02 -3.82 -10.54
N MET A 16 -4.41 -5.09 -10.63
CA MET A 16 -4.20 -5.82 -11.87
C MET A 16 -5.11 -5.23 -12.94
N SER A 17 -4.61 -5.13 -14.19
CA SER A 17 -5.43 -4.67 -15.32
C SER A 17 -6.79 -5.40 -15.34
N GLY A 18 -7.88 -4.63 -15.24
CA GLY A 18 -9.25 -5.15 -15.30
C GLY A 18 -9.98 -5.39 -13.96
N GLU A 19 -9.33 -5.24 -12.80
CA GLU A 19 -9.93 -5.61 -11.49
C GLU A 19 -10.61 -4.45 -10.73
N THR A 20 -10.72 -3.25 -11.31
CA THR A 20 -11.27 -2.05 -10.66
C THR A 20 -12.63 -2.27 -9.97
N ASN A 21 -13.55 -3.00 -10.62
CA ASN A 21 -14.87 -3.29 -10.05
C ASN A 21 -14.79 -4.17 -8.80
N ARG A 22 -13.83 -5.11 -8.76
CA ARG A 22 -13.61 -6.00 -7.61
C ARG A 22 -13.00 -5.25 -6.42
N LEU A 23 -12.14 -4.27 -6.71
CA LEU A 23 -11.57 -3.39 -5.69
C LEU A 23 -12.65 -2.54 -4.99
N ILE A 24 -13.61 -2.04 -5.76
CA ILE A 24 -14.78 -1.32 -5.22
C ILE A 24 -15.65 -2.26 -4.37
N GLU A 25 -15.84 -3.53 -4.79
CA GLU A 25 -16.57 -4.51 -3.99
C GLU A 25 -15.86 -4.87 -2.68
N LEU A 26 -14.53 -5.03 -2.70
CA LEU A 26 -13.74 -5.26 -1.48
C LEU A 26 -13.80 -4.05 -0.53
N ALA A 27 -13.73 -2.85 -1.09
CA ALA A 27 -13.91 -1.60 -0.34
C ALA A 27 -15.28 -1.53 0.34
N ARG A 28 -16.34 -2.03 -0.33
CA ARG A 28 -17.69 -2.14 0.24
C ARG A 28 -17.80 -3.14 1.39
N GLN A 29 -16.94 -4.16 1.43
CA GLN A 29 -16.88 -5.09 2.57
C GLN A 29 -16.26 -4.44 3.82
N ILE A 30 -15.48 -3.37 3.65
CA ILE A 30 -14.81 -2.63 4.73
C ILE A 30 -15.62 -1.38 5.14
N SER A 31 -16.39 -0.81 4.22
CA SER A 31 -17.16 0.42 4.41
C SER A 31 -18.44 0.41 3.60
N ASP A 32 -19.58 0.74 4.24
CA ASP A 32 -20.86 0.93 3.52
C ASP A 32 -20.81 2.10 2.51
N GLN A 33 -19.86 3.04 2.69
CA GLN A 33 -19.59 4.15 1.78
C GLN A 33 -18.09 4.26 1.50
N PRO A 34 -17.54 3.43 0.60
CA PRO A 34 -16.17 3.63 0.14
C PRO A 34 -16.14 4.80 -0.85
N VAL A 35 -15.12 5.66 -0.75
CA VAL A 35 -14.89 6.72 -1.73
C VAL A 35 -13.74 6.27 -2.64
N PRO A 36 -14.03 5.88 -3.90
CA PRO A 36 -12.99 5.54 -4.85
C PRO A 36 -12.17 6.80 -5.18
N ARG A 37 -10.86 6.72 -5.03
CA ARG A 37 -9.93 7.84 -5.30
C ARG A 37 -8.88 7.46 -6.34
N GLU A 38 -9.33 6.87 -7.45
CA GLU A 38 -8.49 6.28 -8.51
C GLU A 38 -7.42 7.22 -9.09
N LEU A 39 -7.61 8.55 -9.01
CA LEU A 39 -6.74 9.53 -9.68
C LEU A 39 -6.13 10.58 -8.75
N ASP A 40 -6.47 10.60 -7.45
CA ASP A 40 -6.00 11.65 -6.54
C ASP A 40 -4.67 11.31 -5.85
N VAL A 41 -4.23 10.04 -5.92
CA VAL A 41 -2.95 9.62 -5.33
C VAL A 41 -1.94 9.44 -6.43
N ILE A 42 -1.40 10.57 -6.82
CA ILE A 42 -0.34 10.65 -7.79
C ILE A 42 0.97 10.70 -6.99
N VAL A 43 1.69 9.58 -6.98
CA VAL A 43 3.08 9.57 -6.51
C VAL A 43 3.92 10.15 -7.64
N SER A 44 4.20 11.45 -7.57
CA SER A 44 5.17 12.12 -8.42
C SER A 44 6.57 11.87 -7.84
N THR A 45 7.52 11.49 -8.70
CA THR A 45 8.93 11.43 -8.33
C THR A 45 9.42 12.85 -8.03
N GLY A 46 9.32 13.28 -6.77
CA GLY A 46 9.88 14.54 -6.28
C GLY A 46 8.89 15.63 -5.85
N GLU A 47 7.57 15.42 -5.99
CA GLU A 47 6.56 16.38 -5.50
C GLU A 47 5.79 15.87 -4.27
N GLN A 48 5.23 16.82 -3.51
CA GLN A 48 4.36 16.51 -2.38
C GLN A 48 3.09 15.80 -2.87
N ILE A 49 2.75 14.68 -2.24
CA ILE A 49 1.44 14.05 -2.41
C ILE A 49 0.39 15.02 -1.88
N ASP A 50 -0.54 15.45 -2.74
CA ASP A 50 -1.71 16.22 -2.31
C ASP A 50 -2.66 15.31 -1.52
N ASP A 51 -2.57 15.41 -0.20
CA ASP A 51 -3.35 14.62 0.73
C ASP A 51 -4.59 15.36 1.26
N GLN A 52 -4.87 16.58 0.79
CA GLN A 52 -5.95 17.42 1.34
C GLN A 52 -7.31 16.73 1.24
N LYS A 53 -7.60 16.14 0.08
CA LYS A 53 -8.88 15.49 -0.14
C LYS A 53 -8.99 14.16 0.62
N ILE A 54 -7.87 13.43 0.76
CA ILE A 54 -7.81 12.21 1.58
C ILE A 54 -8.13 12.57 3.04
N ARG A 55 -7.48 13.60 3.58
CA ARG A 55 -7.73 14.09 4.94
C ARG A 55 -9.17 14.55 5.14
N ALA A 56 -9.77 15.19 4.15
CA ALA A 56 -11.17 15.62 4.22
C ALA A 56 -12.13 14.41 4.31
N ASP A 57 -11.84 13.34 3.57
CA ASP A 57 -12.62 12.10 3.63
C ASP A 57 -12.45 11.37 4.96
N LEU A 58 -11.22 11.24 5.45
CA LEU A 58 -10.92 10.63 6.74
C LEU A 58 -11.65 11.38 7.87
N LYS A 59 -11.60 12.72 7.89
CA LYS A 59 -12.36 13.55 8.83
C LYS A 59 -13.88 13.38 8.75
N ALA A 60 -14.39 12.96 7.59
CA ALA A 60 -15.80 12.63 7.41
C ALA A 60 -16.15 11.18 7.84
N GLY A 61 -15.19 10.45 8.44
CA GLY A 61 -15.35 9.08 8.90
C GLY A 61 -15.40 8.05 7.76
N ARG A 62 -14.85 8.40 6.59
CA ARG A 62 -14.87 7.54 5.40
C ARG A 62 -13.58 6.73 5.29
N VAL A 63 -13.70 5.50 4.79
CA VAL A 63 -12.56 4.69 4.37
C VAL A 63 -12.18 5.11 2.97
N VAL A 64 -10.94 5.55 2.81
CA VAL A 64 -10.40 6.00 1.52
C VAL A 64 -9.78 4.82 0.80
N VAL A 65 -10.15 4.61 -0.46
CA VAL A 65 -9.60 3.52 -1.26
C VAL A 65 -8.87 4.08 -2.47
N VAL A 66 -7.63 3.66 -2.62
CA VAL A 66 -6.66 4.18 -3.57
C VAL A 66 -6.18 3.07 -4.47
N ALA A 67 -6.16 3.31 -5.78
CA ALA A 67 -5.47 2.43 -6.70
C ALA A 67 -3.96 2.70 -6.60
N GLY A 68 -3.18 1.66 -6.27
CA GLY A 68 -1.72 1.74 -6.27
C GLY A 68 -1.14 1.75 -7.69
N PHE A 69 0.19 1.67 -7.79
CA PHE A 69 0.94 1.43 -9.04
C PHE A 69 1.04 2.60 -10.03
N GLN A 70 0.13 3.58 -9.98
CA GLN A 70 0.14 4.74 -10.87
C GLN A 70 0.81 5.97 -10.24
N GLY A 71 1.43 6.80 -11.07
CA GLY A 71 2.06 8.07 -10.70
C GLY A 71 1.95 9.08 -11.84
N VAL A 72 2.55 10.26 -11.69
CA VAL A 72 2.63 11.30 -12.73
C VAL A 72 4.04 11.83 -12.84
N ASP A 73 4.49 12.02 -14.07
CA ASP A 73 5.79 12.64 -14.34
C ASP A 73 5.73 14.19 -14.23
N GLU A 74 6.89 14.83 -14.37
CA GLU A 74 7.04 16.30 -14.32
C GLU A 74 6.22 17.05 -15.38
N HIS A 75 5.67 16.35 -16.38
CA HIS A 75 4.88 16.92 -17.46
C HIS A 75 3.37 16.69 -17.29
N GLY A 76 2.95 16.11 -16.16
CA GLY A 76 1.54 15.82 -15.92
C GLY A 76 1.05 14.53 -16.59
N SER A 77 1.94 13.72 -17.16
CA SER A 77 1.57 12.46 -17.81
C SER A 77 1.45 11.32 -16.80
N ILE A 78 0.39 10.53 -16.91
CA ILE A 78 0.20 9.33 -16.09
C ILE A 78 1.29 8.30 -16.45
N THR A 79 2.02 7.84 -15.43
CA THR A 79 3.05 6.81 -15.53
C THR A 79 2.78 5.69 -14.52
N THR A 80 3.55 4.60 -14.61
CA THR A 80 3.46 3.46 -13.69
C THR A 80 4.77 3.30 -12.92
N LEU A 81 4.68 2.97 -11.64
CA LEU A 81 5.83 2.81 -10.75
C LEU A 81 6.58 1.47 -10.93
N GLY A 82 6.09 0.58 -11.79
CA GLY A 82 6.70 -0.73 -12.05
C GLY A 82 6.35 -1.79 -11.01
N ARG A 83 7.17 -2.85 -10.90
CA ARG A 83 6.95 -3.94 -9.92
C ARG A 83 7.05 -3.39 -8.49
N GLY A 84 6.13 -3.80 -7.61
CA GLY A 84 6.01 -3.25 -6.25
C GLY A 84 5.44 -1.83 -6.21
N GLY A 85 4.85 -1.36 -7.32
CA GLY A 85 4.29 -0.01 -7.42
C GLY A 85 3.19 0.27 -6.41
N SER A 86 2.35 -0.72 -6.09
CA SER A 86 1.29 -0.57 -5.08
C SER A 86 1.85 -0.43 -3.67
N ASP A 87 2.87 -1.22 -3.32
CA ASP A 87 3.51 -1.14 -2.00
C ASP A 87 4.23 0.20 -1.84
N THR A 88 4.88 0.65 -2.92
CA THR A 88 5.45 2.00 -3.00
C THR A 88 4.39 3.07 -2.76
N THR A 89 3.23 2.98 -3.42
CA THR A 89 2.11 3.91 -3.18
C THR A 89 1.62 3.85 -1.73
N GLY A 90 1.48 2.65 -1.14
CA GLY A 90 1.08 2.45 0.25
C GLY A 90 2.02 3.12 1.25
N VAL A 91 3.33 2.88 1.10
CA VAL A 91 4.36 3.47 1.95
C VAL A 91 4.44 4.98 1.75
N ALA A 92 4.35 5.46 0.51
CA ALA A 92 4.40 6.90 0.21
C ALA A 92 3.20 7.65 0.82
N LEU A 93 2.00 7.09 0.73
CA LEU A 93 0.81 7.63 1.38
C LEU A 93 0.92 7.61 2.91
N ALA A 94 1.40 6.51 3.49
CA ALA A 94 1.59 6.42 4.93
C ALA A 94 2.55 7.51 5.42
N ALA A 95 3.66 7.74 4.69
CA ALA A 95 4.60 8.81 4.99
C ALA A 95 3.99 10.22 4.85
N ALA A 96 3.25 10.48 3.76
CA ALA A 96 2.61 11.78 3.52
C ALA A 96 1.51 12.10 4.55
N LEU A 97 0.71 11.10 4.89
CA LEU A 97 -0.37 11.25 5.86
C LEU A 97 0.12 11.29 7.30
N LYS A 98 1.37 10.84 7.54
CA LYS A 98 1.95 10.57 8.87
C LYS A 98 1.16 9.50 9.62
N ALA A 99 0.86 8.41 8.92
CA ALA A 99 0.14 7.28 9.50
C ALA A 99 0.98 6.62 10.60
N ASP A 100 0.31 6.14 11.65
CA ASP A 100 0.95 5.42 12.76
C ASP A 100 1.44 4.02 12.33
N GLU A 101 0.80 3.42 11.32
CA GLU A 101 1.10 2.08 10.84
C GLU A 101 0.82 1.93 9.32
N CYS A 102 1.67 1.16 8.62
CA CYS A 102 1.45 0.74 7.25
C CYS A 102 1.53 -0.80 7.19
N GLN A 103 0.44 -1.44 6.75
CA GLN A 103 0.35 -2.90 6.67
C GLN A 103 0.27 -3.35 5.21
N ILE A 104 1.22 -4.17 4.79
CA ILE A 104 1.24 -4.79 3.48
C ILE A 104 0.67 -6.20 3.58
N TYR A 105 -0.40 -6.45 2.84
CA TYR A 105 -1.05 -7.75 2.77
C TYR A 105 -0.65 -8.44 1.47
N THR A 106 0.05 -9.56 1.58
CA THR A 106 0.58 -10.31 0.44
C THR A 106 0.23 -11.81 0.56
N ASP A 107 0.67 -12.62 -0.41
CA ASP A 107 0.42 -14.07 -0.47
C ASP A 107 1.31 -14.89 0.48
N VAL A 108 2.30 -14.24 1.10
CA VAL A 108 3.10 -14.76 2.20
C VAL A 108 2.70 -14.12 3.52
N ASP A 109 2.74 -14.89 4.60
CA ASP A 109 2.27 -14.46 5.92
C ASP A 109 3.36 -13.74 6.76
N GLY A 110 4.49 -13.41 6.13
CA GLY A 110 5.57 -12.64 6.74
C GLY A 110 6.93 -12.85 6.06
N VAL A 111 7.95 -12.27 6.68
CA VAL A 111 9.35 -12.44 6.27
C VAL A 111 9.94 -13.65 6.97
N TYR A 112 10.72 -14.46 6.25
CA TYR A 112 11.35 -15.66 6.78
C TYR A 112 12.88 -15.51 6.78
N THR A 113 13.56 -16.26 7.64
CA THR A 113 15.04 -16.29 7.72
C THR A 113 15.70 -16.68 6.40
N THR A 114 15.02 -17.46 5.56
CA THR A 114 15.41 -17.85 4.20
C THR A 114 14.16 -18.32 3.43
N ASP A 115 14.30 -18.74 2.18
CA ASP A 115 13.18 -19.25 1.39
C ASP A 115 12.64 -20.57 1.99
N PRO A 116 11.42 -20.59 2.56
CA PRO A 116 10.84 -21.78 3.16
C PRO A 116 10.53 -22.89 2.13
N ARG A 117 10.51 -22.57 0.84
CA ARG A 117 10.34 -23.54 -0.26
C ARG A 117 11.63 -24.32 -0.52
N VAL A 118 12.78 -23.77 -0.14
CA VAL A 118 14.09 -24.40 -0.31
C VAL A 118 14.56 -25.04 1.00
N VAL A 119 14.35 -24.36 2.14
CA VAL A 119 14.79 -24.81 3.46
C VAL A 119 13.57 -24.96 4.37
N SER A 120 13.21 -26.21 4.68
CA SER A 120 12.04 -26.52 5.53
C SER A 120 12.16 -26.06 6.99
N GLN A 121 13.37 -25.72 7.44
CA GLN A 121 13.64 -25.17 8.78
C GLN A 121 13.59 -23.64 8.82
N ALA A 122 13.24 -22.96 7.71
CA ALA A 122 13.08 -21.51 7.69
C ALA A 122 12.05 -21.07 8.74
N GLN A 123 12.36 -20.01 9.47
CA GLN A 123 11.52 -19.49 10.54
C GLN A 123 10.99 -18.12 10.15
N ARG A 124 9.73 -17.86 10.46
CA ARG A 124 9.14 -16.54 10.28
C ARG A 124 9.74 -15.58 11.31
N LEU A 125 10.12 -14.40 10.87
CA LEU A 125 10.62 -13.33 11.70
C LEU A 125 9.45 -12.56 12.30
N ASP A 126 9.43 -12.41 13.62
CA ASP A 126 8.42 -11.59 14.30
C ASP A 126 8.65 -10.09 14.06
N LYS A 127 9.92 -9.69 13.93
CA LYS A 127 10.37 -8.31 13.66
C LYS A 127 11.63 -8.33 12.82
N ILE A 128 11.76 -7.35 11.94
CA ILE A 128 12.96 -7.09 11.15
C ILE A 128 13.11 -5.57 10.98
N THR A 129 14.33 -5.07 11.02
CA THR A 129 14.61 -3.65 10.78
C THR A 129 14.63 -3.34 9.28
N PHE A 130 14.47 -2.06 8.93
CA PHE A 130 14.58 -1.63 7.53
C PHE A 130 15.95 -1.96 6.93
N GLU A 131 17.04 -1.78 7.69
CA GLU A 131 18.41 -2.08 7.23
C GLU A 131 18.59 -3.58 6.94
N GLU A 132 18.15 -4.45 7.83
CA GLU A 132 18.19 -5.90 7.61
C GLU A 132 17.35 -6.33 6.40
N MET A 133 16.15 -5.76 6.26
CA MET A 133 15.28 -6.03 5.11
C MET A 133 15.92 -5.56 3.80
N LEU A 134 16.59 -4.41 3.80
CA LEU A 134 17.30 -3.87 2.66
C LEU A 134 18.48 -4.77 2.24
N GLU A 135 19.25 -5.26 3.21
CA GLU A 135 20.33 -6.22 2.94
C GLU A 135 19.80 -7.55 2.40
N MET A 136 18.70 -8.07 2.95
CA MET A 136 18.06 -9.28 2.41
C MET A 136 17.59 -9.10 0.97
N ALA A 137 16.98 -7.96 0.66
CA ALA A 137 16.52 -7.62 -0.68
C ALA A 137 17.69 -7.45 -1.66
N SER A 138 18.80 -6.83 -1.23
CA SER A 138 20.01 -6.63 -2.05
C SER A 138 20.64 -7.97 -2.48
N LEU A 139 20.51 -8.99 -1.63
CA LEU A 139 20.96 -10.35 -1.88
C LEU A 139 19.95 -11.23 -2.65
N GLY A 140 18.84 -10.63 -3.11
CA GLY A 140 17.87 -11.28 -4.00
C GLY A 140 16.63 -11.86 -3.31
N SER A 141 16.43 -11.59 -2.02
CA SER A 141 15.18 -11.98 -1.34
C SER A 141 14.03 -11.14 -1.88
N LYS A 142 12.96 -11.80 -2.34
CA LYS A 142 11.71 -11.14 -2.73
C LYS A 142 10.85 -10.94 -1.49
N VAL A 143 11.17 -9.90 -0.72
CA VAL A 143 10.47 -9.55 0.53
C VAL A 143 9.31 -8.58 0.27
N LEU A 144 9.42 -7.82 -0.83
CA LEU A 144 8.45 -6.84 -1.36
C LEU A 144 8.36 -7.02 -2.90
#